data_AF-A0A2V7YDW7-F1
#
_entry.id   AF-A0A2V7YDW7-F1
#
_cell.length_a   1.000
_cell.length_b   1.000
_cell.length_c   1.000
_cell.angle_alpha   90.00
_cell.angle_beta   90.00
_cell.angle_gamma   90.00
#
_symmetry.space_group_name_H-M   'P 1'
#
loop_
_entity.id
_entity.type
_entity.pdbx_description
1 polymer ?
#
loop_
_entity_poly.entity_id
_entity_poly.type
_entity_poly.pdbx_seq_one_letter_code
_entity_poly.pdbx_strand_id
1 'polypeptide(L)'
;MSPLSRREFLGATAASAATLAFPQVLRSAVASADVEAIQAEIVKRHAEGVARLQEWIRLPSIAAEGRASEEGCTLMMRLAKEAGFQQVTRVPTDGKPGVFATLDAGAPKTVGLYFMYDVKQADPSEWSSPPFEAALVDKPGFGKVVVGRGAVNQKGPESAFLAALHAIHGAGRKCPVNLVLVAEGEEEIGSPHFPQVVRRPEVIAALKRCT
;
A
#
# COMPACT_ATOMS: atom_id res chain seq x y z
N MET A 1 -61.52 -22.90 3.79
CA MET A 1 -60.12 -22.51 3.52
C MET A 1 -59.36 -23.77 3.17
N SER A 2 -59.11 -24.01 1.89
CA SER A 2 -58.39 -25.21 1.43
C SER A 2 -56.91 -25.10 1.79
N PRO A 3 -56.28 -26.14 2.38
CA PRO A 3 -54.86 -26.10 2.69
C PRO A 3 -54.05 -26.15 1.40
N LEU A 4 -53.06 -25.25 1.29
CA LEU A 4 -52.10 -25.20 0.19
C LEU A 4 -51.47 -26.58 -0.02
N SER A 5 -51.46 -27.04 -1.27
CA SER A 5 -50.90 -28.34 -1.61
C SER A 5 -49.37 -28.30 -1.55
N ARG A 6 -48.76 -29.44 -1.22
CA ARG A 6 -47.30 -29.62 -1.12
C ARG A 6 -46.56 -29.27 -2.43
N ARG A 7 -47.26 -29.25 -3.57
CA ARG A 7 -46.73 -28.85 -4.89
C ARG A 7 -46.70 -27.33 -5.09
N GLU A 8 -47.61 -26.58 -4.49
CA GLU A 8 -47.61 -25.10 -4.55
C GLU A 8 -46.50 -24.51 -3.66
N PHE A 9 -46.20 -25.16 -2.53
CA PHE A 9 -45.10 -24.75 -1.63
C PHE A 9 -43.71 -24.94 -2.27
N LEU A 10 -43.54 -25.94 -3.14
CA LEU A 10 -42.27 -26.21 -3.83
C LEU A 10 -42.03 -25.31 -5.06
N GLY A 11 -43.10 -24.74 -5.65
CA GLY A 11 -42.97 -23.76 -6.74
C GLY A 11 -42.55 -22.36 -6.24
N ALA A 12 -42.95 -21.98 -5.03
CA ALA A 12 -42.66 -20.67 -4.46
C ALA A 12 -41.22 -20.53 -3.90
N THR A 13 -40.57 -21.64 -3.53
CA THR A 13 -39.20 -21.65 -2.98
C THR A 13 -38.13 -21.50 -4.07
N ALA A 14 -38.36 -21.98 -5.30
CA ALA A 14 -37.40 -21.86 -6.39
C ALA A 14 -37.26 -20.41 -6.91
N ALA A 15 -38.36 -19.64 -6.94
CA ALA A 15 -38.32 -18.23 -7.39
C ALA A 15 -37.67 -17.29 -6.35
N SER A 16 -37.76 -17.63 -5.06
CA SER A 16 -37.23 -16.81 -3.96
C SER A 16 -35.72 -16.99 -3.74
N ALA A 17 -35.19 -18.19 -4.04
CA ALA A 17 -33.75 -18.46 -3.98
C ALA A 17 -32.99 -17.80 -5.15
N ALA A 18 -33.61 -17.71 -6.33
CA ALA A 18 -33.02 -17.04 -7.48
C ALA A 18 -32.85 -15.53 -7.25
N THR A 19 -33.80 -14.86 -6.61
CA THR A 19 -33.73 -13.40 -6.34
C THR A 19 -32.73 -13.03 -5.24
N LEU A 20 -32.40 -13.93 -4.30
CA LEU A 20 -31.39 -13.70 -3.27
C LEU A 20 -29.95 -14.08 -3.70
N ALA A 21 -29.80 -15.04 -4.63
CA ALA A 21 -28.51 -15.43 -5.17
C ALA A 21 -28.01 -14.50 -6.29
N PHE A 22 -28.92 -13.87 -7.05
CA PHE A 22 -28.58 -12.94 -8.13
C PHE A 22 -27.67 -11.77 -7.68
N PRO A 23 -27.92 -11.08 -6.54
CA PRO A 23 -27.07 -10.00 -6.07
C PRO A 23 -25.66 -10.44 -5.69
N GLN A 24 -25.49 -11.64 -5.13
CA GLN A 24 -24.18 -12.15 -4.72
C GLN A 24 -23.36 -12.64 -5.92
N VAL A 25 -23.99 -13.34 -6.86
CA VAL A 25 -23.33 -13.78 -8.10
C VAL A 25 -22.93 -12.58 -8.95
N LEU A 26 -23.80 -11.57 -9.07
CA LEU A 26 -23.47 -10.32 -9.77
C LEU A 26 -22.34 -9.55 -9.06
N ARG A 27 -22.37 -9.44 -7.72
CA ARG A 27 -21.28 -8.82 -6.95
C ARG A 27 -19.95 -9.57 -7.09
N SER A 28 -19.99 -10.90 -7.08
CA SER A 28 -18.79 -11.73 -7.26
C SER A 28 -18.23 -11.59 -8.68
N ALA A 29 -19.09 -11.54 -9.70
CA ALA A 29 -18.68 -11.36 -11.09
C ALA A 29 -18.16 -9.93 -11.37
N VAL A 30 -18.75 -8.91 -10.75
CA VAL A 30 -18.23 -7.53 -10.80
C VAL A 30 -16.90 -7.42 -10.04
N ALA A 31 -16.79 -8.03 -8.86
CA ALA A 31 -15.54 -8.07 -8.12
C ALA A 31 -14.44 -8.82 -8.89
N SER A 32 -14.76 -9.92 -9.59
CA SER A 32 -13.78 -10.62 -10.43
C SER A 32 -13.36 -9.79 -11.64
N ALA A 33 -14.30 -9.13 -12.32
CA ALA A 33 -14.00 -8.24 -13.44
C ALA A 33 -13.16 -7.01 -13.01
N ASP A 34 -13.40 -6.50 -11.81
CA ASP A 34 -12.58 -5.42 -11.22
C ASP A 34 -11.16 -5.90 -10.94
N VAL A 35 -11.00 -7.09 -10.37
CA VAL A 35 -9.68 -7.69 -10.10
C VAL A 35 -8.91 -7.92 -11.41
N GLU A 36 -9.55 -8.43 -12.46
CA GLU A 36 -8.90 -8.64 -13.77
C GLU A 36 -8.41 -7.32 -14.38
N ALA A 37 -9.23 -6.26 -14.34
CA ALA A 37 -8.85 -4.95 -14.83
C ALA A 37 -7.66 -4.36 -14.05
N ILE A 38 -7.66 -4.54 -12.72
CA ILE A 38 -6.54 -4.10 -11.85
C ILE A 38 -5.27 -4.89 -12.16
N GLN A 39 -5.37 -6.22 -12.30
CA GLN A 39 -4.22 -7.07 -12.65
C GLN A 39 -3.62 -6.69 -14.00
N ALA A 40 -4.45 -6.37 -15.00
CA ALA A 40 -3.98 -5.88 -16.28
C ALA A 40 -3.17 -4.57 -16.14
N GLU A 41 -3.62 -3.64 -15.29
CA GLU A 41 -2.87 -2.41 -15.01
C GLU A 41 -1.58 -2.67 -14.22
N ILE A 42 -1.53 -3.65 -13.31
CA ILE A 42 -0.29 -4.07 -12.64
C ILE A 42 0.75 -4.52 -13.66
N VAL A 43 0.36 -5.41 -14.59
CA VAL A 43 1.26 -5.93 -15.63
C VAL A 43 1.74 -4.78 -16.54
N LYS A 44 0.80 -3.96 -17.01
CA LYS A 44 1.09 -2.80 -17.87
C LYS A 44 2.05 -1.79 -17.22
N ARG A 45 1.94 -1.59 -15.91
CA ARG A 45 2.74 -0.62 -15.14
C ARG A 45 3.95 -1.22 -14.46
N HIS A 46 4.26 -2.49 -14.70
CA HIS A 46 5.33 -3.19 -13.98
C HIS A 46 6.67 -2.45 -14.06
N ALA A 47 7.08 -2.01 -15.26
CA ALA A 47 8.32 -1.26 -15.45
C ALA A 47 8.33 0.08 -14.70
N GLU A 48 7.19 0.78 -14.65
CA GLU A 48 7.01 2.03 -13.92
C GLU A 48 7.14 1.81 -12.40
N GLY A 49 6.53 0.74 -11.89
CA GLY A 49 6.64 0.34 -10.47
C GLY A 49 8.06 -0.05 -10.09
N VAL A 50 8.76 -0.81 -10.94
CA VAL A 50 10.19 -1.14 -10.74
C VAL A 50 11.04 0.13 -10.73
N ALA A 51 10.80 1.08 -11.64
CA ALA A 51 11.56 2.33 -11.69
C ALA A 51 11.37 3.18 -10.42
N ARG A 52 10.14 3.27 -9.88
CA ARG A 52 9.88 3.95 -8.59
C ARG A 52 10.61 3.27 -7.44
N LEU A 53 10.60 1.94 -7.37
CA LEU A 53 11.35 1.20 -6.36
C LEU A 53 12.86 1.45 -6.47
N GLN A 54 13.40 1.46 -7.70
CA GLN A 54 14.81 1.74 -7.93
C GLN A 54 15.18 3.15 -7.48
N GLU A 55 14.36 4.15 -7.80
CA GLU A 55 14.53 5.53 -7.32
C GLU A 55 14.56 5.57 -5.78
N TRP A 56 13.63 4.87 -5.13
CA TRP A 56 13.56 4.89 -3.67
C TRP A 56 14.75 4.19 -3.01
N ILE A 57 15.21 3.06 -3.55
CA ILE A 57 16.42 2.37 -3.08
C ILE A 57 17.66 3.24 -3.25
N ARG A 58 17.74 4.01 -4.35
CA ARG A 58 18.86 4.93 -4.63
C ARG A 58 19.01 6.07 -3.65
N LEU A 59 17.98 6.33 -2.84
CA LEU A 59 18.06 7.29 -1.74
C LEU A 59 18.47 6.57 -0.43
N PRO A 60 19.73 6.72 0.03
CA PRO A 60 20.22 6.09 1.24
C PRO A 60 19.79 6.84 2.50
N SER A 61 18.49 6.82 2.79
CA SER A 61 17.87 7.35 4.01
C SER A 61 18.27 6.50 5.22
N ILE A 62 19.38 6.81 5.87
CA ILE A 62 19.94 6.02 6.98
C ILE A 62 19.87 6.84 8.27
N ALA A 63 18.94 6.48 9.14
CA ALA A 63 18.67 7.20 10.38
C ALA A 63 19.90 7.28 11.30
N ALA A 64 20.58 6.14 11.48
CA ALA A 64 21.76 6.01 12.35
C ALA A 64 22.98 6.84 11.91
N GLU A 65 23.04 7.22 10.63
CA GLU A 65 24.08 8.11 10.09
C GLU A 65 23.60 9.56 9.94
N GLY A 66 22.31 9.81 10.19
CA GLY A 66 21.65 11.07 9.86
C GLY A 66 21.65 11.39 8.36
N ARG A 67 21.80 10.37 7.51
CA ARG A 67 21.95 10.54 6.07
C ARG A 67 20.59 10.58 5.39
N ALA A 68 20.39 11.59 4.54
CA ALA A 68 19.26 11.73 3.63
C ALA A 68 17.86 11.55 4.26
N SER A 69 17.69 11.87 5.55
CA SER A 69 16.41 11.66 6.25
C SER A 69 15.34 12.64 5.79
N GLU A 70 15.70 13.90 5.53
CA GLU A 70 14.76 14.92 5.03
C GLU A 70 14.33 14.62 3.59
N GLU A 71 15.27 14.20 2.75
CA GLU A 71 15.02 13.73 1.40
C GLU A 71 14.16 12.46 1.42
N GLY A 72 14.40 11.55 2.36
CA GLY A 72 13.61 10.34 2.57
C GLY A 72 12.15 10.65 2.88
N CYS A 73 11.91 11.57 3.82
CA CYS A 73 10.58 12.07 4.13
C CYS A 73 9.92 12.74 2.92
N THR A 74 10.66 13.57 2.20
CA THR A 74 10.17 14.28 1.01
C THR A 74 9.77 13.29 -0.09
N LEU A 75 10.58 12.25 -0.32
CA LEU A 75 10.31 11.21 -1.29
C LEU A 75 9.09 10.37 -0.89
N MET A 76 8.98 9.95 0.37
CA MET A 76 7.82 9.22 0.87
C MET A 76 6.53 10.03 0.68
N MET A 77 6.55 11.33 0.98
CA MET A 77 5.40 12.21 0.74
C MET A 77 5.01 12.27 -0.75
N ARG A 78 6.00 12.39 -1.64
CA ARG A 78 5.77 12.40 -3.08
C ARG A 78 5.15 11.08 -3.55
N LEU A 79 5.72 9.95 -3.14
CA LEU A 79 5.23 8.61 -3.47
C LEU A 79 3.79 8.39 -2.99
N ALA A 80 3.46 8.80 -1.76
CA ALA A 80 2.08 8.74 -1.26
C ALA A 80 1.13 9.61 -2.10
N LYS A 81 1.53 10.85 -2.42
CA LYS A 81 0.70 11.75 -3.23
C LYS A 81 0.45 11.21 -4.63
N GLU A 82 1.49 10.68 -5.29
CA GLU A 82 1.40 10.05 -6.60
C GLU A 82 0.50 8.80 -6.59
N ALA A 83 0.52 8.03 -5.50
CA ALA A 83 -0.35 6.87 -5.31
C ALA A 83 -1.81 7.22 -5.01
N GLY A 84 -2.14 8.51 -4.87
CA GLY A 84 -3.51 9.00 -4.77
C GLY A 84 -3.97 9.39 -3.37
N PHE A 85 -3.08 9.48 -2.37
CA PHE A 85 -3.42 10.08 -1.08
C PHE A 85 -3.72 11.58 -1.26
N GLN A 86 -4.86 12.05 -0.76
CA GLN A 86 -5.29 13.45 -0.98
C GLN A 86 -4.66 14.41 0.03
N GLN A 87 -4.53 14.00 1.28
CA GLN A 87 -3.81 14.75 2.30
C GLN A 87 -2.47 14.04 2.55
N VAL A 88 -1.37 14.79 2.45
CA VAL A 88 -0.02 14.30 2.76
C VAL A 88 0.73 15.42 3.48
N THR A 89 1.16 15.17 4.71
CA THR A 89 1.73 16.17 5.60
C THR A 89 3.01 15.64 6.23
N ARG A 90 4.06 16.48 6.23
CA ARG A 90 5.28 16.25 7.03
C ARG A 90 4.96 16.48 8.51
N VAL A 91 5.34 15.54 9.37
CA VAL A 91 5.16 15.64 10.83
C VAL A 91 6.53 15.83 11.48
N PRO A 92 6.88 17.04 11.94
CA PRO A 92 8.12 17.27 12.66
C PRO A 92 8.18 16.45 13.96
N THR A 93 9.37 15.98 14.30
CA THR A 93 9.70 15.32 15.57
C THR A 93 11.02 15.90 16.09
N ASP A 94 11.41 15.52 17.31
CA ASP A 94 12.75 15.85 17.83
C ASP A 94 13.88 15.06 17.12
N GLY A 95 13.54 14.03 16.33
CA GLY A 95 14.45 13.22 15.53
C GLY A 95 14.19 13.38 14.03
N LYS A 96 13.98 12.25 13.32
CA LYS A 96 13.63 12.29 11.89
C LYS A 96 12.13 12.52 11.69
N PRO A 97 11.74 13.34 10.70
CA PRO A 97 10.32 13.68 10.51
C PRO A 97 9.48 12.47 10.10
N GLY A 98 8.24 12.41 10.56
CA GLY A 98 7.24 11.46 10.08
C GLY A 98 6.48 11.97 8.85
N VAL A 99 5.70 11.08 8.24
CA VAL A 99 4.70 11.42 7.22
C VAL A 99 3.33 10.97 7.71
N PHE A 100 2.33 11.83 7.58
CA PHE A 100 0.94 11.50 7.79
C PHE A 100 0.16 11.72 6.50
N ALA A 101 -0.59 10.72 6.06
CA ALA A 101 -1.39 10.82 4.85
C ALA A 101 -2.75 10.14 4.96
N THR A 102 -3.74 10.64 4.22
CA THR A 102 -5.06 10.01 4.14
C THR A 102 -5.55 9.89 2.69
N LEU A 103 -6.23 8.78 2.43
CA LEU A 103 -6.96 8.50 1.19
C LEU A 103 -8.43 8.25 1.54
N ASP A 104 -9.32 9.13 1.11
CA ASP A 104 -10.77 8.95 1.21
C ASP A 104 -11.33 8.49 -0.13
N ALA A 105 -11.78 7.23 -0.20
CA ALA A 105 -12.39 6.63 -1.38
C ALA A 105 -13.93 6.65 -1.31
N GLY A 106 -14.51 7.21 -0.24
CA GLY A 106 -15.92 7.09 0.10
C GLY A 106 -16.32 5.66 0.48
N ALA A 107 -15.35 4.85 0.92
CA ALA A 107 -15.57 3.45 1.27
C ALA A 107 -16.14 3.31 2.70
N PRO A 108 -16.88 2.21 3.01
CA PRO A 108 -17.46 2.00 4.33
C PRO A 108 -16.43 1.62 5.40
N LYS A 109 -15.22 1.27 5.00
CA LYS A 109 -14.14 0.79 5.87
C LYS A 109 -12.89 1.64 5.69
N THR A 110 -12.16 1.84 6.78
CA THR A 110 -10.88 2.55 6.78
C THR A 110 -9.80 1.63 7.33
N VAL A 111 -8.66 1.55 6.65
CA VAL A 111 -7.51 0.73 7.05
C VAL A 111 -6.34 1.63 7.44
N GLY A 112 -5.72 1.33 8.58
CA GLY A 112 -4.47 1.97 9.01
C GLY A 112 -3.27 1.29 8.37
N LEU A 113 -2.31 2.08 7.90
CA LEU A 113 -1.07 1.64 7.29
C LEU A 113 0.12 2.25 8.04
N TYR A 114 1.14 1.43 8.25
CA TYR A 114 2.42 1.83 8.80
C TYR A 114 3.53 1.58 7.78
N PHE A 115 4.33 2.61 7.51
CA PHE A 115 5.50 2.55 6.61
C PHE A 115 6.76 3.04 7.36
N MET A 116 7.95 2.66 6.90
CA MET A 116 9.20 3.38 7.19
C MET A 116 9.92 3.73 5.91
N TYR A 117 10.57 4.88 5.87
CA TYR A 117 11.39 5.27 4.72
C TYR A 117 12.89 5.12 4.97
N ASP A 118 13.33 4.83 6.21
CA ASP A 118 14.73 4.59 6.53
C ASP A 118 15.17 3.15 6.25
N VAL A 119 16.49 2.95 6.19
CA VAL A 119 17.13 1.65 5.95
C VAL A 119 18.39 1.53 6.81
N LYS A 120 18.80 0.30 7.14
CA LYS A 120 20.13 0.03 7.72
C LYS A 120 21.27 0.54 6.85
N GLN A 121 22.42 0.75 7.50
CA GLN A 121 23.72 0.83 6.85
C GLN A 121 23.99 -0.39 5.94
N ALA A 122 24.93 -0.23 5.03
CA ALA A 122 25.44 -1.31 4.20
C ALA A 122 26.95 -1.11 3.99
N ASP A 123 27.73 -2.16 4.19
CA ASP A 123 29.14 -2.19 3.79
C ASP A 123 29.22 -2.62 2.32
N PRO A 124 29.65 -1.77 1.38
CA PRO A 124 29.72 -2.13 -0.04
C PRO A 124 30.58 -3.36 -0.35
N SER A 125 31.55 -3.71 0.51
CA SER A 125 32.42 -4.87 0.30
C SER A 125 31.70 -6.22 0.47
N GLU A 126 30.56 -6.24 1.18
CA GLU A 126 29.74 -7.43 1.38
C GLU A 126 28.74 -7.67 0.23
N TRP A 127 28.72 -6.80 -0.78
CA TRP A 127 27.69 -6.80 -1.81
C TRP A 127 28.24 -7.18 -3.19
N SER A 128 27.45 -7.96 -3.93
CA SER A 128 27.73 -8.30 -5.33
C SER A 128 27.48 -7.14 -6.30
N SER A 129 26.79 -6.09 -5.86
CA SER A 129 26.54 -4.84 -6.57
C SER A 129 26.43 -3.70 -5.56
N PRO A 130 26.83 -2.45 -5.88
CA PRO A 130 26.76 -1.38 -4.89
C PRO A 130 25.35 -1.24 -4.26
N PRO A 131 25.25 -1.15 -2.93
CA PRO A 131 24.00 -1.40 -2.20
C PRO A 131 22.86 -0.43 -2.53
N PHE A 132 23.17 0.77 -3.02
CA PHE A 132 22.18 1.80 -3.31
C PHE A 132 22.01 2.04 -4.83
N GLU A 133 22.50 1.19 -5.72
CA GLU A 133 22.29 1.37 -7.18
C GLU A 133 20.94 0.80 -7.67
N ALA A 134 20.31 -0.04 -6.85
CA ALA A 134 19.10 -0.78 -7.19
C ALA A 134 19.25 -1.61 -8.47
N ALA A 135 20.33 -2.39 -8.54
CA ALA A 135 20.71 -3.11 -9.75
C ALA A 135 19.63 -4.14 -10.13
N LEU A 136 19.18 -4.12 -11.38
CA LEU A 136 18.27 -5.12 -11.93
C LEU A 136 19.09 -6.22 -12.58
N VAL A 137 19.09 -7.41 -11.99
CA VAL A 137 19.96 -8.52 -12.40
C VAL A 137 19.17 -9.81 -12.57
N ASP A 138 19.62 -10.68 -13.47
CA ASP A 138 19.09 -12.04 -13.57
C ASP A 138 19.76 -12.94 -12.52
N LYS A 139 18.96 -13.51 -11.61
CA LYS A 139 19.41 -14.37 -10.52
C LYS A 139 18.89 -15.79 -10.73
N PRO A 140 19.77 -16.81 -10.86
CA PRO A 140 19.34 -18.20 -11.02
C PRO A 140 18.36 -18.64 -9.94
N GLY A 141 17.26 -19.29 -10.34
CA GLY A 141 16.19 -19.74 -9.45
C GLY A 141 15.18 -18.65 -9.04
N PHE A 142 15.49 -17.37 -9.22
CA PHE A 142 14.61 -16.25 -8.88
C PHE A 142 14.16 -15.43 -10.09
N GLY A 143 14.87 -15.52 -11.23
CA GLY A 143 14.63 -14.70 -12.40
C GLY A 143 15.18 -13.29 -12.22
N LYS A 144 14.53 -12.31 -12.81
CA LYS A 144 14.96 -10.91 -12.75
C LYS A 144 14.63 -10.30 -11.38
N VAL A 145 15.63 -9.78 -10.69
CA VAL A 145 15.51 -9.24 -9.33
C VAL A 145 16.15 -7.87 -9.20
N VAL A 146 15.60 -7.02 -8.32
CA VAL A 146 16.25 -5.78 -7.89
C VAL A 146 17.12 -6.08 -6.67
N VAL A 147 18.42 -5.79 -6.76
CA VAL A 147 19.37 -5.92 -5.65
C VAL A 147 19.68 -4.52 -5.12
N GLY A 148 19.39 -4.31 -3.83
CA GLY A 148 19.78 -3.10 -3.12
C GLY A 148 19.33 -3.09 -1.67
N ARG A 149 20.01 -2.30 -0.84
CA ARG A 149 19.61 -2.02 0.55
C ARG A 149 18.26 -1.30 0.52
N GLY A 150 17.30 -1.83 1.25
CA GLY A 150 15.92 -1.35 1.21
C GLY A 150 14.98 -2.20 0.34
N ALA A 151 15.51 -3.06 -0.55
CA ALA A 151 14.67 -3.79 -1.51
C ALA A 151 13.64 -4.72 -0.83
N VAL A 152 13.99 -5.35 0.30
CA VAL A 152 13.08 -6.20 1.07
C VAL A 152 12.64 -5.55 2.37
N ASN A 153 13.56 -4.94 3.12
CA ASN A 153 13.26 -4.14 4.32
C ASN A 153 13.50 -2.64 4.05
N GLN A 154 12.47 -1.86 3.70
CA GLN A 154 11.11 -2.32 3.36
C GLN A 154 10.48 -1.69 2.12
N LYS A 155 11.30 -0.95 1.35
CA LYS A 155 10.85 -0.16 0.19
C LYS A 155 10.18 -1.02 -0.88
N GLY A 156 10.55 -2.29 -1.04
CA GLY A 156 9.91 -3.22 -1.98
C GLY A 156 8.44 -3.52 -1.64
N PRO A 157 8.14 -4.12 -0.47
CA PRO A 157 6.76 -4.31 -0.01
C PRO A 157 5.91 -3.04 -0.04
N GLU A 158 6.44 -1.91 0.42
CA GLU A 158 5.75 -0.62 0.38
C GLU A 158 5.50 -0.14 -1.05
N SER A 159 6.48 -0.28 -1.94
CA SER A 159 6.33 0.05 -3.37
C SER A 159 5.28 -0.84 -4.04
N ALA A 160 5.18 -2.11 -3.67
CA ALA A 160 4.15 -3.01 -4.19
C ALA A 160 2.75 -2.55 -3.77
N PHE A 161 2.59 -2.09 -2.52
CA PHE A 161 1.33 -1.52 -2.05
C PHE A 161 0.96 -0.26 -2.84
N LEU A 162 1.90 0.69 -3.00
CA LEU A 162 1.68 1.91 -3.78
C LEU A 162 1.37 1.60 -5.25
N ALA A 163 2.06 0.63 -5.85
CA ALA A 163 1.80 0.16 -7.21
C ALA A 163 0.38 -0.40 -7.38
N ALA A 164 -0.15 -1.08 -6.36
CA ALA A 164 -1.54 -1.55 -6.37
C ALA A 164 -2.53 -0.37 -6.39
N LEU A 165 -2.27 0.71 -5.65
CA LEU A 165 -3.10 1.92 -5.71
C LEU A 165 -3.06 2.58 -7.09
N HIS A 166 -1.88 2.67 -7.71
CA HIS A 166 -1.76 3.14 -9.09
C HIS A 166 -2.56 2.27 -10.07
N ALA A 167 -2.53 0.95 -9.90
CA ALA A 167 -3.28 0.03 -10.77
C ALA A 167 -4.79 0.14 -10.58
N ILE A 168 -5.27 0.27 -9.34
CA ILE A 168 -6.69 0.54 -9.03
C ILE A 168 -7.16 1.81 -9.74
N HIS A 169 -6.40 2.90 -9.60
CA HIS A 169 -6.72 4.16 -10.27
C HIS A 169 -6.67 4.02 -11.80
N GLY A 170 -5.65 3.36 -12.33
CA GLY A 170 -5.48 3.10 -13.77
C GLY A 170 -6.61 2.30 -14.40
N ALA A 171 -7.22 1.39 -13.63
CA ALA A 171 -8.39 0.60 -14.05
C ALA A 171 -9.71 1.40 -13.98
N GLY A 172 -9.65 2.70 -13.63
CA GLY A 172 -10.82 3.54 -13.42
C GLY A 172 -11.66 3.08 -12.22
N ARG A 173 -11.04 2.40 -11.24
CA ARG A 173 -11.70 1.90 -10.03
C ARG A 173 -11.38 2.78 -8.83
N LYS A 174 -12.24 2.72 -7.82
CA LYS A 174 -12.00 3.33 -6.51
C LYS A 174 -11.32 2.32 -5.60
N CYS A 175 -10.48 2.81 -4.68
CA CYS A 175 -9.96 1.97 -3.62
C CYS A 175 -11.15 1.39 -2.81
N PRO A 176 -11.17 0.07 -2.52
CA PRO A 176 -12.30 -0.54 -1.81
C PRO A 176 -12.36 -0.14 -0.32
N VAL A 177 -11.36 0.57 0.18
CA VAL A 177 -11.24 1.08 1.54
C VAL A 177 -10.70 2.51 1.52
N ASN A 178 -10.95 3.27 2.59
CA ASN A 178 -10.20 4.48 2.90
C ASN A 178 -8.87 4.06 3.56
N LEU A 179 -7.84 4.89 3.45
CA LEU A 179 -6.52 4.61 4.03
C LEU A 179 -6.09 5.75 4.94
N VAL A 180 -5.49 5.38 6.07
CA VAL A 180 -4.76 6.29 6.96
C VAL A 180 -3.34 5.78 7.06
N LEU A 181 -2.40 6.50 6.46
CA LEU A 181 -0.98 6.15 6.44
C LEU A 181 -0.22 7.00 7.46
N VAL A 182 0.58 6.34 8.29
CA VAL A 182 1.61 6.96 9.11
C VAL A 182 2.94 6.33 8.75
N ALA A 183 3.93 7.14 8.40
CA ALA A 183 5.28 6.68 8.09
C ALA A 183 6.33 7.36 8.97
N GLU A 184 7.44 6.67 9.24
CA GLU A 184 8.57 7.20 9.99
C GLU A 184 9.91 6.97 9.29
N GLY A 185 10.97 7.56 9.84
CA GLY A 185 12.34 7.43 9.32
C GLY A 185 13.35 7.04 10.39
N GLU A 186 12.91 6.32 11.42
CA GLU A 186 13.75 5.92 12.56
C GLU A 186 13.54 4.47 13.00
N GLU A 187 12.83 3.63 12.23
CA GLU A 187 12.53 2.28 12.69
C GLU A 187 13.80 1.44 12.83
N GLU A 188 14.78 1.66 11.96
CA GLU A 188 16.05 0.94 12.01
C GLU A 188 16.90 1.33 13.23
N ILE A 189 16.52 2.38 13.96
CA ILE A 189 17.10 2.79 15.26
C ILE A 189 16.12 2.62 16.43
N GLY A 190 15.00 1.91 16.22
CA GLY A 190 14.04 1.56 17.25
C GLY A 190 12.90 2.56 17.46
N SER A 191 12.60 3.40 16.46
CA SER A 191 11.46 4.32 16.45
C SER A 191 11.39 5.28 17.67
N PRO A 192 12.51 5.89 18.13
CA PRO A 192 12.54 6.69 19.36
C PRO A 192 11.52 7.84 19.37
N HIS A 193 11.25 8.47 18.22
CA HIS A 193 10.32 9.60 18.14
C HIS A 193 9.02 9.27 17.40
N PHE A 194 8.78 8.03 16.98
CA PHE A 194 7.50 7.64 16.39
C PHE A 194 6.28 7.95 17.27
N PRO A 195 6.35 7.82 18.61
CA PRO A 195 5.27 8.27 19.50
C PRO A 195 4.86 9.73 19.28
N GLN A 196 5.78 10.62 18.87
CA GLN A 196 5.49 12.03 18.60
C GLN A 196 4.62 12.18 17.33
N VAL A 197 4.81 11.30 16.34
CA VAL A 197 4.02 11.28 15.11
C VAL A 197 2.60 10.77 15.40
N VAL A 198 2.47 9.59 16.00
CA VAL A 198 1.17 8.95 16.21
C VAL A 198 0.30 9.66 17.25
N ARG A 199 0.91 10.41 18.18
CA ARG A 199 0.16 11.14 19.23
C ARG A 199 -0.35 12.51 18.78
N ARG A 200 -0.04 12.96 17.56
CA ARG A 200 -0.61 14.18 16.99
C ARG A 200 -2.14 14.10 16.98
N PRO A 201 -2.88 15.13 17.44
CA PRO A 201 -4.34 15.08 17.52
C PRO A 201 -5.02 14.69 16.20
N GLU A 202 -4.54 15.22 15.07
CA GLU A 202 -5.04 14.91 13.73
C GLU A 202 -4.78 13.46 13.30
N VAL A 203 -3.63 12.88 13.69
CA VAL A 203 -3.26 11.50 13.40
C VAL A 203 -4.13 10.55 14.23
N ILE A 204 -4.26 10.79 15.53
CA ILE A 204 -5.16 10.04 16.42
C ILE A 204 -6.60 10.08 15.88
N ALA A 205 -7.09 11.27 15.50
CA ALA A 205 -8.44 11.43 15.01
C ALA A 205 -8.69 10.62 13.73
N ALA A 206 -7.70 10.53 12.84
CA ALA A 206 -7.79 9.69 11.65
C ALA A 206 -7.71 8.20 11.97
N LEU A 207 -6.75 7.77 12.81
CA LEU A 207 -6.58 6.36 13.20
C LEU A 207 -7.81 5.81 13.95
N LYS A 208 -8.53 6.64 14.71
CA LYS A 208 -9.81 6.26 15.36
C LYS A 208 -10.90 5.87 14.37
N ARG A 209 -10.78 6.25 13.09
CA ARG A 209 -11.73 5.84 12.03
C ARG A 209 -11.41 4.48 11.42
N CYS A 210 -10.25 3.89 11.74
CA CYS A 210 -9.87 2.57 11.24
C CYS A 210 -10.71 1.46 11.89
N THR A 211 -11.19 0.49 11.09
CA THR A 211 -12.25 -0.49 11.48
C THR A 211 -12.17 -1.80 10.71
#